data_AF-A0A646KDI0-F1
#
_entry.id   AF-A0A646KDI0-F1
#
_cell.length_a   1.000
_cell.length_b   1.000
_cell.length_c   1.000
_cell.angle_alpha   90.00
_cell.angle_beta   90.00
_cell.angle_gamma   90.00
#
_symmetry.space_group_name_H-M   'P 1'
#
loop_
_entity.id
_entity.type
_entity.pdbx_description
1 polymer ?
#
loop_
_entity_poly.entity_id
_entity_poly.type
_entity_poly.pdbx_seq_one_letter_code
_entity_poly.pdbx_strand_id
1 'polypeptide(L)'
;MSRITVGMATYDDYDGVYFTLQALRLFHARELAEAEFVVVDNHPSGPCSPSLRALGDLIPGYRYLPFGQYASTAVRDLVFRVSRSPVTLCLDSHVLLAPGSVRAVLDYFEARPDSRDLLQGPMVADVLDDERQPPSTHMAPEWSNMMLGVWGADPRGADPGGRPFEVGMQGLGLFACRTAAWPGLNPRLRAHGGEEGYLHEKFRRADGRVLCHPGVRWLHRFTRPHGPSFPIGLLERVRNYLIGHRELGLGTDGLTDHLRELVGETQSQDVVARARQQLDSPLAFFDAVVCLVDDGSPATAEHARRALDELGIGWLAEWLTPPEGRRAHTERDRAAALAQIAADAAVRGLDQILVIDAGTVFGPGGPGGPERMERLARAVDSLRTVHWSLRPLAVPGSDGTALAVHRRAFDRIVRGDPGAISTAGPWLRRSASSGWPRR
;
A
#
# COMPACT_ATOMS: atom_id res chain seq x y z
N MET A 1 15.56 21.75 9.49
CA MET A 1 14.54 20.68 9.35
C MET A 1 14.15 20.65 7.89
N SER A 2 14.06 19.46 7.27
CA SER A 2 13.76 19.37 5.83
C SER A 2 12.40 19.99 5.50
N ARG A 3 12.33 20.76 4.41
CA ARG A 3 11.10 21.41 3.93
C ARG A 3 10.20 20.46 3.14
N ILE A 4 10.79 19.49 2.47
CA ILE A 4 10.09 18.59 1.55
C ILE A 4 10.69 17.19 1.60
N THR A 5 9.83 16.19 1.65
CA THR A 5 10.21 14.81 1.31
C THR A 5 9.78 14.56 -0.12
N VAL A 6 10.71 14.17 -0.98
CA VAL A 6 10.39 13.62 -2.30
C VAL A 6 10.48 12.11 -2.20
N GLY A 7 9.44 11.39 -2.58
CA GLY A 7 9.49 9.94 -2.53
C GLY A 7 8.74 9.23 -3.62
N MET A 8 9.04 7.94 -3.76
CA MET A 8 8.50 7.08 -4.79
C MET A 8 8.44 5.65 -4.29
N ALA A 9 7.47 4.89 -4.80
CA ALA A 9 7.49 3.43 -4.73
C ALA A 9 7.98 2.87 -6.06
N THR A 10 8.82 1.83 -6.01
CA THR A 10 9.40 1.19 -7.19
C THR A 10 9.26 -0.33 -7.10
N TYR A 11 9.16 -1.00 -8.25
CA TYR A 11 9.16 -2.45 -8.37
C TYR A 11 10.10 -2.82 -9.54
N ASP A 12 11.32 -3.24 -9.20
CA ASP A 12 12.38 -3.60 -10.17
C ASP A 12 12.64 -2.55 -11.26
N ASP A 13 12.59 -1.26 -10.92
CA ASP A 13 12.88 -0.15 -11.84
C ASP A 13 14.01 0.74 -11.30
N TYR A 14 15.23 0.20 -11.30
CA TYR A 14 16.41 0.94 -10.87
C TYR A 14 16.68 2.15 -11.79
N ASP A 15 16.65 1.97 -13.11
CA ASP A 15 16.98 3.04 -14.05
C ASP A 15 16.01 4.22 -13.94
N GLY A 16 14.71 3.94 -13.78
CA GLY A 16 13.74 4.97 -13.48
C GLY A 16 14.16 5.75 -12.24
N VAL A 17 14.33 5.05 -11.10
CA VAL A 17 14.69 5.70 -9.82
C VAL A 17 15.96 6.53 -9.96
N TYR A 18 16.99 5.96 -10.59
CA TYR A 18 18.26 6.62 -10.81
C TYR A 18 18.08 7.93 -11.60
N PHE A 19 17.46 7.87 -12.79
CA PHE A 19 17.33 9.05 -13.63
C PHE A 19 16.37 10.09 -13.03
N THR A 20 15.30 9.67 -12.38
CA THR A 20 14.40 10.57 -11.66
C THR A 20 15.13 11.34 -10.56
N LEU A 21 15.86 10.64 -9.68
CA LEU A 21 16.59 11.28 -8.58
C LEU A 21 17.72 12.19 -9.09
N GLN A 22 18.45 11.76 -10.11
CA GLN A 22 19.55 12.55 -10.66
C GLN A 22 19.03 13.79 -11.41
N ALA A 23 17.93 13.69 -12.16
CA ALA A 23 17.29 14.84 -12.79
C ALA A 23 16.78 15.85 -11.76
N LEU A 24 16.18 15.39 -10.67
CA LEU A 24 15.81 16.26 -9.54
C LEU A 24 17.03 17.02 -8.99
N ARG A 25 18.15 16.32 -8.77
CA ARG A 25 19.38 16.94 -8.26
C ARG A 25 20.05 17.90 -9.25
N LEU A 26 19.94 17.65 -10.55
CA LEU A 26 20.51 18.51 -11.58
C LEU A 26 19.68 19.77 -11.83
N PHE A 27 18.35 19.64 -11.88
CA PHE A 27 17.46 20.72 -12.32
C PHE A 27 16.78 21.47 -11.16
N HIS A 28 16.80 20.92 -9.94
CA HIS A 28 16.12 21.47 -8.76
C HIS A 28 17.05 21.50 -7.53
N ALA A 29 18.37 21.62 -7.76
CA ALA A 29 19.40 21.51 -6.72
C ALA A 29 19.18 22.49 -5.55
N ARG A 30 18.76 23.72 -5.86
CA ARG A 30 18.54 24.77 -4.86
C ARG A 30 17.35 24.45 -3.96
N GLU A 31 16.25 24.01 -4.56
CA GLU A 31 15.01 23.67 -3.88
C GLU A 31 15.16 22.42 -3.02
N LEU A 32 16.03 21.49 -3.43
CA LEU A 32 16.21 20.18 -2.83
C LEU A 32 17.49 20.04 -1.98
N ALA A 33 18.20 21.13 -1.70
CA ALA A 33 19.46 21.11 -0.95
C ALA A 33 19.34 20.43 0.43
N GLU A 34 18.18 20.54 1.07
CA GLU A 34 17.85 19.90 2.36
C GLU A 34 16.66 18.92 2.25
N ALA A 35 16.37 18.43 1.04
CA ALA A 35 15.27 17.48 0.85
C ALA A 35 15.58 16.11 1.45
N GLU A 36 14.53 15.41 1.86
CA GLU A 36 14.61 13.97 2.09
C GLU A 36 14.18 13.23 0.84
N PHE A 37 14.91 12.17 0.47
CA PHE A 37 14.51 11.26 -0.60
C PHE A 37 14.09 9.92 0.00
N VAL A 38 12.87 9.49 -0.25
CA VAL A 38 12.36 8.18 0.22
C VAL A 38 12.09 7.29 -0.97
N VAL A 39 12.79 6.17 -1.07
CA VAL A 39 12.52 5.14 -2.07
C VAL A 39 11.99 3.90 -1.37
N VAL A 40 10.73 3.58 -1.67
CA VAL A 40 10.09 2.36 -1.20
C VAL A 40 10.31 1.27 -2.24
N ASP A 41 11.16 0.31 -1.93
CA ASP A 41 11.42 -0.85 -2.77
C ASP A 41 10.34 -1.90 -2.51
N ASN A 42 9.39 -2.00 -3.44
CA ASN A 42 8.26 -2.92 -3.36
C ASN A 42 8.60 -4.35 -3.85
N HIS A 43 9.88 -4.64 -4.09
CA HIS A 43 10.39 -5.99 -4.31
C HIS A 43 11.79 -6.12 -3.68
N PRO A 44 11.92 -6.09 -2.34
CA PRO A 44 13.21 -6.01 -1.65
C PRO A 44 14.09 -7.27 -1.75
N SER A 45 13.55 -8.36 -2.29
CA SER A 45 14.27 -9.57 -2.69
C SER A 45 14.63 -9.59 -4.18
N GLY A 46 14.27 -8.54 -4.91
CA GLY A 46 14.40 -8.42 -6.35
C GLY A 46 15.80 -8.03 -6.80
N PRO A 47 16.07 -8.13 -8.11
CA PRO A 47 17.40 -7.86 -8.67
C PRO A 47 17.85 -6.41 -8.48
N CYS A 48 16.93 -5.45 -8.36
CA CYS A 48 17.28 -4.03 -8.22
C CYS A 48 17.63 -3.62 -6.79
N SER A 49 17.24 -4.39 -5.77
CA SER A 49 17.34 -4.00 -4.36
C SER A 49 18.75 -3.66 -3.88
N PRO A 50 19.82 -4.40 -4.24
CA PRO A 50 21.19 -4.03 -3.86
C PRO A 50 21.58 -2.65 -4.40
N SER A 51 21.28 -2.38 -5.67
CA SER A 51 21.62 -1.11 -6.33
C SER A 51 20.78 0.05 -5.81
N LEU A 52 19.48 -0.17 -5.56
CA LEU A 52 18.61 0.82 -4.91
C LEU A 52 19.18 1.20 -3.53
N ARG A 53 19.56 0.21 -2.71
CA ARG A 53 20.16 0.46 -1.40
C ARG A 53 21.45 1.26 -1.49
N ALA A 54 22.32 0.94 -2.46
CA ALA A 54 23.61 1.61 -2.66
C ALA A 54 23.49 3.08 -3.08
N LEU A 55 22.33 3.54 -3.59
CA LEU A 55 22.09 4.97 -3.84
C LEU A 55 22.20 5.82 -2.58
N GLY A 56 21.99 5.23 -1.39
CA GLY A 56 22.16 5.90 -0.10
C GLY A 56 23.58 6.40 0.16
N ASP A 57 24.58 5.77 -0.45
CA ASP A 57 25.98 6.17 -0.32
C ASP A 57 26.31 7.39 -1.22
N LEU A 58 25.45 7.69 -2.21
CA LEU A 58 25.69 8.70 -3.25
C LEU A 58 24.80 9.93 -3.13
N ILE A 59 23.61 9.78 -2.52
CA ILE A 59 22.57 10.80 -2.50
C ILE A 59 22.33 11.25 -1.04
N PRO A 60 22.75 12.48 -0.68
CA PRO A 60 22.44 13.04 0.63
C PRO A 60 20.93 13.07 0.89
N GLY A 61 20.52 12.73 2.11
CA GLY A 61 19.11 12.70 2.50
C GLY A 61 18.31 11.49 1.99
N TYR A 62 18.97 10.54 1.30
CA TYR A 62 18.33 9.33 0.79
C TYR A 62 18.02 8.30 1.89
N ARG A 63 16.83 7.72 1.81
CA ARG A 63 16.33 6.65 2.67
C ARG A 63 15.76 5.54 1.81
N TYR A 64 16.40 4.38 1.89
CA TYR A 64 15.88 3.14 1.34
C TYR A 64 14.89 2.50 2.31
N LEU A 65 13.68 2.17 1.84
CA LEU A 65 12.65 1.48 2.62
C LEU A 65 12.25 0.17 1.92
N PRO A 66 12.70 -1.00 2.38
CA PRO A 66 12.26 -2.27 1.82
C PRO A 66 10.81 -2.58 2.23
N PHE A 67 9.97 -3.01 1.28
CA PHE A 67 8.60 -3.44 1.54
C PHE A 67 8.24 -4.66 0.68
N GLY A 68 8.20 -5.84 1.30
CA GLY A 68 8.03 -7.13 0.63
C GLY A 68 6.75 -7.88 1.00
N GLN A 69 5.85 -7.26 1.77
CA GLN A 69 4.64 -7.91 2.29
C GLN A 69 3.62 -8.20 1.19
N TYR A 70 3.49 -7.30 0.20
CA TYR A 70 2.70 -7.46 -1.01
C TYR A 70 3.16 -6.47 -2.08
N ALA A 71 2.89 -6.76 -3.35
CA ALA A 71 3.10 -5.82 -4.44
C ALA A 71 1.85 -4.94 -4.66
N SER A 72 1.99 -3.62 -4.68
CA SER A 72 0.91 -2.70 -5.07
C SER A 72 1.39 -1.29 -5.40
N THR A 73 0.73 -0.64 -6.37
CA THR A 73 0.90 0.80 -6.61
C THR A 73 0.49 1.65 -5.41
N ALA A 74 -0.42 1.16 -4.55
CA ALA A 74 -0.84 1.82 -3.31
C ALA A 74 0.23 1.86 -2.22
N VAL A 75 1.34 1.13 -2.36
CA VAL A 75 2.49 1.18 -1.43
C VAL A 75 3.10 2.59 -1.34
N ARG A 76 2.82 3.46 -2.32
CA ARG A 76 3.14 4.90 -2.25
C ARG A 76 2.58 5.61 -1.01
N ASP A 77 1.56 5.07 -0.33
CA ASP A 77 1.11 5.54 0.98
C ASP A 77 2.27 5.66 1.98
N LEU A 78 3.21 4.71 1.95
CA LEU A 78 4.36 4.69 2.86
C LEU A 78 5.25 5.92 2.73
N VAL A 79 5.32 6.53 1.53
CA VAL A 79 6.08 7.78 1.32
C VAL A 79 5.59 8.88 2.26
N PHE A 80 4.27 9.01 2.43
CA PHE A 80 3.65 9.97 3.33
C PHE A 80 3.76 9.55 4.79
N ARG A 81 3.59 8.25 5.08
CA ARG A 81 3.69 7.72 6.45
C ARG A 81 5.06 7.91 7.09
N VAL A 82 6.13 7.83 6.30
CA VAL A 82 7.51 7.90 6.79
C VAL A 82 8.19 9.25 6.51
N SER A 83 7.48 10.16 5.85
CA SER A 83 7.94 11.53 5.59
C SER A 83 8.14 12.27 6.91
N ARG A 84 9.26 13.01 7.02
CA ARG A 84 9.59 13.83 8.20
C ARG A 84 9.50 15.32 7.90
N SER A 85 8.99 15.67 6.73
CA SER A 85 8.93 17.05 6.22
C SER A 85 7.49 17.58 6.28
N PRO A 86 7.27 18.90 6.29
CA PRO A 86 5.91 19.47 6.24
C PRO A 86 5.16 19.25 4.93
N VAL A 87 5.89 19.04 3.83
CA VAL A 87 5.36 18.78 2.49
C VAL A 87 5.93 17.46 2.00
N THR A 88 5.09 16.63 1.38
CA THR A 88 5.51 15.41 0.71
C THR A 88 5.13 15.51 -0.76
N LEU A 89 6.11 15.28 -1.65
CA LEU A 89 5.94 15.14 -3.09
C LEU A 89 6.18 13.68 -3.47
N CYS A 90 5.14 13.00 -3.94
CA CYS A 90 5.22 11.63 -4.41
C CYS A 90 5.31 11.60 -5.93
N LEU A 91 6.22 10.78 -6.45
CA LEU A 91 6.45 10.55 -7.87
C LEU A 91 6.38 9.05 -8.17
N ASP A 92 5.99 8.68 -9.38
CA ASP A 92 6.36 7.38 -9.93
C ASP A 92 7.89 7.33 -10.12
N SER A 93 8.47 6.13 -10.13
CA SER A 93 9.92 5.97 -10.19
C SER A 93 10.56 6.47 -11.49
N HIS A 94 9.80 6.68 -12.57
CA HIS A 94 10.28 7.06 -13.91
C HIS A 94 9.63 8.35 -14.39
N VAL A 95 9.70 9.39 -13.55
CA VAL A 95 9.14 10.71 -13.79
C VAL A 95 10.22 11.77 -13.78
N LEU A 96 10.23 12.65 -14.78
CA LEU A 96 11.15 13.79 -14.85
C LEU A 96 10.38 15.08 -14.66
N LEU A 97 10.89 15.98 -13.82
CA LEU A 97 10.26 17.29 -13.57
C LEU A 97 10.93 18.39 -14.37
N ALA A 98 10.15 19.17 -15.10
CA ALA A 98 10.64 20.37 -15.77
C ALA A 98 11.23 21.36 -14.75
N PRO A 99 12.24 22.18 -15.09
CA PRO A 99 12.79 23.18 -14.19
C PRO A 99 11.70 24.07 -13.58
N GLY A 100 11.82 24.39 -12.29
CA GLY A 100 10.84 25.21 -11.56
C GLY A 100 9.64 24.45 -10.97
N SER A 101 9.37 23.20 -11.40
CA SER A 101 8.25 22.40 -10.86
C SER A 101 8.32 22.21 -9.34
N VAL A 102 9.50 21.89 -8.77
CA VAL A 102 9.65 21.74 -7.31
C VAL A 102 9.45 23.09 -6.61
N ARG A 103 9.91 24.19 -7.21
CA ARG A 103 9.72 25.52 -6.65
C ARG A 103 8.24 25.89 -6.60
N ALA A 104 7.48 25.59 -7.65
CA ALA A 104 6.03 25.82 -7.69
C ALA A 104 5.28 25.04 -6.59
N VAL A 105 5.66 23.78 -6.33
CA VAL A 105 5.11 22.99 -5.20
C VAL A 105 5.41 23.69 -3.86
N LEU A 106 6.66 24.07 -3.63
CA LEU A 106 7.07 24.74 -2.40
C LEU A 106 6.36 26.08 -2.21
N ASP A 107 6.32 26.93 -3.23
CA ASP A 107 5.64 28.23 -3.20
C ASP A 107 4.15 28.09 -2.87
N TYR A 108 3.48 27.08 -3.44
CA TYR A 108 2.07 26.83 -3.18
C TYR A 108 1.79 26.62 -1.69
N PHE A 109 2.57 25.74 -1.06
CA PHE A 109 2.39 25.37 0.34
C PHE A 109 2.97 26.42 1.29
N GLU A 110 4.08 27.10 0.96
CA GLU A 110 4.61 28.21 1.75
C GLU A 110 3.58 29.33 1.90
N ALA A 111 2.85 29.65 0.83
CA ALA A 111 1.76 30.63 0.88
C ALA A 111 0.50 30.11 1.60
N ARG A 112 0.39 28.80 1.85
CA ARG A 112 -0.80 28.14 2.42
C ARG A 112 -0.40 27.08 3.46
N PRO A 113 0.06 27.51 4.66
CA PRO A 113 0.54 26.61 5.71
C PRO A 113 -0.48 25.54 6.11
N ASP A 114 -1.76 25.91 6.15
CA ASP A 114 -2.85 25.04 6.59
C ASP A 114 -3.60 24.35 5.44
N SER A 115 -3.03 24.36 4.22
CA SER A 115 -3.67 23.74 3.06
C SER A 115 -3.93 22.25 3.28
N ARG A 116 -5.15 21.84 2.94
CA ARG A 116 -5.56 20.43 2.85
C ARG A 116 -5.60 19.93 1.41
N ASP A 117 -5.08 20.72 0.47
CA ASP A 117 -5.24 20.43 -0.95
C ASP A 117 -4.28 19.34 -1.43
N LEU A 118 -4.74 18.55 -2.40
CA LEU A 118 -3.92 17.71 -3.25
C LEU A 118 -3.46 18.53 -4.44
N LEU A 119 -2.16 18.75 -4.54
CA LEU A 119 -1.53 19.52 -5.61
C LEU A 119 -0.88 18.58 -6.63
N GLN A 120 -1.28 18.71 -7.88
CA GLN A 120 -0.72 18.00 -9.02
C GLN A 120 -0.36 19.00 -10.10
N GLY A 121 0.09 18.54 -11.26
CA GLY A 121 0.27 19.43 -12.40
C GLY A 121 0.23 18.71 -13.74
N PRO A 122 0.33 19.45 -14.86
CA PRO A 122 0.16 18.89 -16.18
C PRO A 122 1.28 17.91 -16.57
N MET A 123 0.90 16.75 -17.09
CA MET A 123 1.83 15.81 -17.70
C MET A 123 2.17 16.28 -19.11
N VAL A 124 3.45 16.49 -19.39
CA VAL A 124 3.94 16.84 -20.74
C VAL A 124 4.13 15.57 -21.58
N ALA A 125 3.94 15.71 -22.90
CA ALA A 125 4.12 14.59 -23.83
C ALA A 125 5.61 14.28 -24.05
N ASP A 126 5.90 13.08 -24.58
CA ASP A 126 7.27 12.68 -24.96
C ASP A 126 7.83 13.53 -26.11
N VAL A 127 6.97 14.11 -26.95
CA VAL A 127 7.37 15.01 -28.04
C VAL A 127 7.55 16.42 -27.50
N LEU A 128 8.69 16.66 -26.85
CA LEU A 128 8.98 17.90 -26.13
C LEU A 128 8.99 19.16 -27.02
N ASP A 129 9.29 18.99 -28.31
CA ASP A 129 9.41 20.11 -29.27
C ASP A 129 8.11 20.42 -30.01
N ASP A 130 7.02 19.67 -29.78
CA ASP A 130 5.73 19.93 -30.42
C ASP A 130 4.80 20.73 -29.49
N GLU A 131 4.90 22.05 -29.57
CA GLU A 131 4.05 23.00 -28.83
C GLU A 131 2.55 22.85 -29.15
N ARG A 132 2.18 22.09 -30.20
CA ARG A 132 0.77 21.84 -30.55
C ARG A 132 0.14 20.75 -29.70
N GLN A 133 0.92 19.95 -28.99
CA GLN A 133 0.37 18.93 -28.08
C GLN A 133 0.17 19.55 -26.70
N PRO A 134 -1.08 19.88 -26.29
CA PRO A 134 -1.32 20.48 -24.99
C PRO A 134 -0.97 19.48 -23.88
N PRO A 135 -0.45 19.94 -22.74
CA PRO A 135 -0.14 19.05 -21.64
C PRO A 135 -1.43 18.49 -21.02
N SER A 136 -1.37 17.24 -20.57
CA SER A 136 -2.52 16.53 -19.98
C SER A 136 -2.72 16.99 -18.54
N THR A 137 -3.85 17.64 -18.26
CA THR A 137 -4.08 18.38 -17.01
C THR A 137 -4.91 17.63 -15.99
N HIS A 138 -5.83 16.77 -16.45
CA HIS A 138 -6.79 16.05 -15.63
C HIS A 138 -7.22 14.76 -16.32
N MET A 139 -7.96 13.92 -15.61
CA MET A 139 -8.69 12.80 -16.17
C MET A 139 -10.20 13.03 -16.05
N ALA A 140 -10.94 12.81 -17.13
CA ALA A 140 -12.38 12.68 -17.09
C ALA A 140 -12.76 11.36 -16.40
N PRO A 141 -13.85 11.31 -15.59
CA PRO A 141 -14.26 10.12 -14.85
C PRO A 141 -14.98 9.10 -15.75
N GLU A 142 -14.30 8.69 -16.82
CA GLU A 142 -14.77 7.76 -17.84
C GLU A 142 -13.99 6.45 -17.76
N TRP A 143 -14.65 5.33 -18.01
CA TRP A 143 -13.99 4.03 -18.00
C TRP A 143 -13.32 3.75 -19.35
N SER A 144 -12.07 3.27 -19.30
CA SER A 144 -11.31 2.88 -20.49
C SER A 144 -10.25 1.85 -20.11
N ASN A 145 -10.09 0.79 -20.90
CA ASN A 145 -9.03 -0.23 -20.71
C ASN A 145 -8.86 -0.69 -19.25
N MET A 146 -9.98 -1.02 -18.60
CA MET A 146 -10.08 -1.45 -17.19
C MET A 146 -9.77 -0.39 -16.13
N MET A 147 -9.60 0.88 -16.49
CA MET A 147 -9.29 1.98 -15.57
C MET A 147 -10.38 3.06 -15.65
N LEU A 148 -10.69 3.66 -14.51
CA LEU A 148 -11.47 4.90 -14.43
C LEU A 148 -10.51 6.07 -14.60
N GLY A 149 -10.70 6.87 -15.65
CA GLY A 149 -9.86 8.01 -15.97
C GLY A 149 -9.45 8.02 -17.44
N VAL A 150 -9.86 9.06 -18.18
CA VAL A 150 -9.36 9.34 -19.54
C VAL A 150 -8.70 10.70 -19.55
N TRP A 151 -7.44 10.78 -20.00
CA TRP A 151 -6.67 12.02 -20.01
C TRP A 151 -7.33 13.11 -20.86
N GLY A 152 -7.39 14.32 -20.29
CA GLY A 152 -7.88 15.53 -20.93
C GLY A 152 -6.92 16.72 -20.72
N ALA A 153 -7.12 17.76 -21.51
CA ALA A 153 -6.36 19.01 -21.43
C ALA A 153 -7.30 20.18 -21.13
N ASP A 154 -6.84 21.09 -20.28
CA ASP A 154 -7.51 22.35 -19.97
C ASP A 154 -6.58 23.49 -20.40
N PRO A 155 -7.06 24.51 -21.15
CA PRO A 155 -6.24 25.63 -21.61
C PRO A 155 -5.50 26.36 -20.48
N ARG A 156 -6.03 26.35 -19.24
CA ARG A 156 -5.37 26.96 -18.08
C ARG A 156 -4.04 26.29 -17.73
N GLY A 157 -3.83 25.03 -18.13
CA GLY A 157 -2.56 24.30 -17.94
C GLY A 157 -1.45 24.66 -18.94
N ALA A 158 -1.77 25.41 -20.00
CA ALA A 158 -0.83 25.71 -21.08
C ALA A 158 0.26 26.73 -20.68
N ASP A 159 -0.03 27.66 -19.76
CA ASP A 159 0.93 28.64 -19.26
C ASP A 159 1.56 28.16 -17.93
N PRO A 160 2.87 27.84 -17.86
CA PRO A 160 3.53 27.45 -16.62
C PRO A 160 3.44 28.51 -15.50
N GLY A 161 3.30 29.79 -15.85
CA GLY A 161 3.11 30.89 -14.91
C GLY A 161 1.67 31.06 -14.40
N GLY A 162 0.74 30.24 -14.92
CA GLY A 162 -0.67 30.27 -14.57
C GLY A 162 -0.96 29.89 -13.12
N ARG A 163 -2.12 30.33 -12.62
CA ARG A 163 -2.59 29.98 -11.28
C ARG A 163 -3.08 28.52 -11.23
N PRO A 164 -2.93 27.84 -10.08
CA PRO A 164 -3.56 26.54 -9.86
C PRO A 164 -5.07 26.61 -10.06
N PHE A 165 -5.64 25.54 -10.61
CA PHE A 165 -7.08 25.41 -10.81
C PHE A 165 -7.58 24.03 -10.40
N GLU A 166 -8.86 23.95 -10.03
CA GLU A 166 -9.48 22.70 -9.59
C GLU A 166 -9.73 21.74 -10.76
N VAL A 167 -9.48 20.45 -10.50
CA VAL A 167 -9.76 19.34 -11.40
C VAL A 167 -10.45 18.21 -10.63
N GLY A 168 -11.23 17.37 -11.31
CA GLY A 168 -11.96 16.27 -10.65
C GLY A 168 -11.05 15.15 -10.17
N MET A 169 -10.15 14.71 -11.05
CA MET A 169 -9.12 13.71 -10.79
C MET A 169 -7.97 13.83 -11.80
N GLN A 170 -6.86 13.18 -11.52
CA GLN A 170 -5.71 13.06 -12.42
C GLN A 170 -4.98 11.73 -12.17
N GLY A 171 -3.99 11.40 -13.01
CA GLY A 171 -3.11 10.26 -12.76
C GLY A 171 -2.24 10.46 -11.52
N LEU A 172 -1.84 9.38 -10.86
CA LEU A 172 -1.03 9.44 -9.63
C LEU A 172 0.49 9.44 -9.88
N GLY A 173 0.95 9.66 -11.12
CA GLY A 173 2.37 9.72 -11.44
C GLY A 173 3.13 10.86 -10.76
N LEU A 174 2.45 11.94 -10.39
CA LEU A 174 2.96 13.03 -9.55
C LEU A 174 1.84 13.62 -8.71
N PHE A 175 2.09 13.81 -7.42
CA PHE A 175 1.21 14.60 -6.55
C PHE A 175 1.94 15.03 -5.27
N ALA A 176 1.50 16.14 -4.67
CA ALA A 176 2.02 16.65 -3.43
C ALA A 176 0.90 17.14 -2.51
N CYS A 177 1.10 17.02 -1.21
CA CYS A 177 0.24 17.64 -0.21
C CYS A 177 1.04 18.01 1.03
N ARG A 178 0.40 18.75 1.96
CA ARG A 178 0.87 18.80 3.34
C ARG A 178 0.87 17.38 3.90
N THR A 179 1.98 16.95 4.51
CA THR A 179 2.11 15.59 5.04
C THR A 179 1.01 15.30 6.07
N ALA A 180 0.67 16.30 6.89
CA ALA A 180 -0.41 16.22 7.87
C ALA A 180 -1.83 16.18 7.26
N ALA A 181 -1.99 16.56 5.99
CA ALA A 181 -3.27 16.49 5.28
C ALA A 181 -3.49 15.16 4.55
N TRP A 182 -2.52 14.25 4.56
CA TRP A 182 -2.60 12.97 3.85
C TRP A 182 -3.73 12.09 4.41
N PRO A 183 -4.76 11.74 3.63
CA PRO A 183 -5.90 10.95 4.11
C PRO A 183 -5.61 9.44 4.18
N GLY A 184 -4.46 8.99 3.65
CA GLY A 184 -4.13 7.57 3.53
C GLY A 184 -4.75 6.89 2.30
N LEU A 185 -4.12 5.83 1.82
CA LEU A 185 -4.74 4.85 0.92
C LEU A 185 -5.26 3.65 1.72
N ASN A 186 -6.26 2.94 1.19
CA ASN A 186 -6.74 1.73 1.83
C ASN A 186 -5.63 0.66 1.87
N PRO A 187 -5.29 0.10 3.05
CA PRO A 187 -4.17 -0.83 3.19
C PRO A 187 -4.39 -2.18 2.49
N ARG A 188 -5.59 -2.44 1.98
CA ARG A 188 -5.99 -3.67 1.31
C ARG A 188 -5.87 -3.60 -0.22
N LEU A 189 -5.52 -2.45 -0.77
CA LEU A 189 -5.24 -2.35 -2.20
C LEU A 189 -4.03 -3.22 -2.55
N ARG A 190 -4.13 -3.97 -3.65
CA ARG A 190 -3.10 -4.90 -4.13
C ARG A 190 -2.88 -4.72 -5.62
N ALA A 191 -1.71 -5.08 -6.13
CA ALA A 191 -1.38 -4.92 -7.55
C ALA A 191 -1.65 -3.47 -8.03
N HIS A 192 -2.14 -3.30 -9.26
CA HIS A 192 -2.31 -2.01 -9.90
C HIS A 192 -3.78 -1.69 -10.25
N GLY A 193 -4.26 -0.55 -9.79
CA GLY A 193 -5.46 0.14 -10.26
C GLY A 193 -6.47 0.37 -9.14
N GLY A 194 -7.31 1.39 -9.29
CA GLY A 194 -8.35 1.76 -8.33
C GLY A 194 -7.99 2.92 -7.38
N GLU A 195 -6.76 3.41 -7.40
CA GLU A 195 -6.33 4.53 -6.54
C GLU A 195 -6.60 5.91 -7.16
N GLU A 196 -6.53 6.00 -8.49
CA GLU A 196 -6.91 7.19 -9.26
C GLU A 196 -8.41 7.45 -9.15
N GLY A 197 -8.81 8.72 -9.04
CA GLY A 197 -10.19 9.10 -8.66
C GLY A 197 -10.52 8.84 -7.18
N TYR A 198 -10.21 7.66 -6.64
CA TYR A 198 -10.42 7.31 -5.23
C TYR A 198 -9.69 8.27 -4.28
N LEU A 199 -8.37 8.49 -4.47
CA LEU A 199 -7.61 9.41 -3.62
C LEU A 199 -8.15 10.85 -3.70
N HIS A 200 -8.52 11.29 -4.90
CA HIS A 200 -9.03 12.62 -5.17
C HIS A 200 -10.36 12.85 -4.44
N GLU A 201 -11.25 11.86 -4.44
CA GLU A 201 -12.48 11.86 -3.65
C GLU A 201 -12.20 11.94 -2.15
N LYS A 202 -11.20 11.22 -1.62
CA LYS A 202 -10.82 11.31 -0.21
C LYS A 202 -10.40 12.71 0.19
N PHE A 203 -9.60 13.39 -0.63
CA PHE A 203 -9.22 14.79 -0.38
C PHE A 203 -10.45 15.71 -0.36
N ARG A 204 -11.35 15.57 -1.35
CA ARG A 204 -12.60 16.36 -1.41
C ARG A 204 -13.49 16.14 -0.18
N ARG A 205 -13.58 14.91 0.31
CA ARG A 205 -14.35 14.58 1.54
C ARG A 205 -13.67 15.01 2.83
N ALA A 206 -12.38 15.31 2.80
CA ALA A 206 -11.60 15.85 3.92
C ALA A 206 -11.50 17.39 3.88
N ASP A 207 -12.40 18.06 3.15
CA ASP A 207 -12.45 19.51 2.90
C ASP A 207 -11.21 20.06 2.18
N GLY A 208 -10.47 19.20 1.48
CA GLY A 208 -9.37 19.58 0.59
C GLY A 208 -9.83 19.75 -0.86
N ARG A 209 -9.11 20.56 -1.64
CA ARG A 209 -9.33 20.63 -3.09
C ARG A 209 -8.33 19.74 -3.83
N VAL A 210 -8.68 19.40 -5.05
CA VAL A 210 -7.82 18.70 -6.00
C VAL A 210 -7.41 19.68 -7.08
N LEU A 211 -6.12 19.93 -7.21
CA LEU A 211 -5.61 21.05 -7.99
C LEU A 211 -4.61 20.59 -9.05
N CYS A 212 -4.73 21.16 -10.25
CA CYS A 212 -3.69 21.15 -11.26
C CYS A 212 -2.96 22.50 -11.21
N HIS A 213 -1.67 22.49 -10.90
CA HIS A 213 -0.79 23.66 -10.92
C HIS A 213 -0.01 23.68 -12.24
N PRO A 214 -0.23 24.67 -13.13
CA PRO A 214 0.40 24.71 -14.45
C PRO A 214 1.93 24.66 -14.46
N GLY A 215 2.57 25.27 -13.46
CA GLY A 215 4.02 25.24 -13.24
C GLY A 215 4.59 23.92 -12.72
N VAL A 216 3.78 22.95 -12.28
CA VAL A 216 4.25 21.63 -11.80
C VAL A 216 4.23 20.64 -12.95
N ARG A 217 5.13 20.82 -13.92
CA ARG A 217 5.19 20.00 -15.13
C ARG A 217 6.07 18.78 -14.96
N TRP A 218 5.61 17.67 -15.52
CA TRP A 218 6.27 16.38 -15.40
C TRP A 218 6.12 15.54 -16.66
N LEU A 219 7.16 14.82 -17.01
CA LEU A 219 7.18 13.82 -18.08
C LEU A 219 7.16 12.43 -17.43
N HIS A 220 6.39 11.52 -18.00
CA HIS A 220 6.29 10.13 -17.54
C HIS A 220 6.68 9.17 -18.64
N ARG A 221 7.62 8.26 -18.33
CA ARG A 221 7.96 7.19 -19.26
C ARG A 221 6.91 6.07 -19.18
N PHE A 222 5.92 6.11 -20.05
CA PHE A 222 4.93 5.04 -20.19
C PHE A 222 5.50 3.76 -20.82
N THR A 223 6.39 3.93 -21.81
CA THR A 223 6.98 2.80 -22.54
C THR A 223 7.86 1.95 -21.62
N ARG A 224 7.59 0.65 -21.60
CA ARG A 224 8.38 -0.35 -20.89
C ARG A 224 8.88 -1.39 -21.89
N PRO A 225 10.13 -1.31 -22.36
CA PRO A 225 10.65 -2.21 -23.39
C PRO A 225 10.54 -3.70 -23.04
N HIS A 226 10.64 -4.04 -21.75
CA HIS A 226 10.51 -5.41 -21.23
C HIS A 226 9.11 -5.72 -20.67
N GLY A 227 8.14 -4.85 -20.89
CA GLY A 227 6.83 -4.93 -20.27
C GLY A 227 6.84 -4.53 -18.78
N PRO A 228 5.67 -4.58 -18.12
CA PRO A 228 5.57 -4.34 -16.69
C PRO A 228 6.19 -5.51 -15.91
N SER A 229 7.00 -5.20 -14.90
CA SER A 229 7.61 -6.17 -13.98
C SER A 229 6.66 -6.65 -12.87
N PHE A 230 5.51 -5.99 -12.72
CA PHE A 230 4.57 -6.20 -11.62
C PHE A 230 3.25 -6.85 -12.06
N PRO A 231 2.49 -7.48 -11.15
CA PRO A 231 1.23 -8.14 -11.49
C PRO A 231 0.15 -7.17 -11.99
N ILE A 232 -0.52 -7.54 -13.09
CA ILE A 232 -1.69 -6.83 -13.63
C ILE A 232 -2.82 -7.84 -13.82
N GLY A 233 -3.60 -8.07 -12.77
CA GLY A 233 -4.70 -9.03 -12.77
C GLY A 233 -6.07 -8.35 -12.77
N LEU A 234 -7.01 -8.92 -13.52
CA LEU A 234 -8.39 -8.43 -13.63
C LEU A 234 -9.11 -8.48 -12.27
N LEU A 235 -8.97 -9.59 -11.54
CA LEU A 235 -9.62 -9.80 -10.25
C LEU A 235 -9.15 -8.79 -9.20
N GLU A 236 -7.84 -8.56 -9.09
CA GLU A 236 -7.23 -7.61 -8.16
C GLU A 236 -7.72 -6.20 -8.43
N ARG A 237 -7.78 -5.80 -9.71
CA ARG A 237 -8.24 -4.47 -10.09
C ARG A 237 -9.71 -4.26 -9.78
N VAL A 238 -10.57 -5.23 -10.11
CA VAL A 238 -12.00 -5.19 -9.75
C VAL A 238 -12.16 -5.10 -8.22
N ARG A 239 -11.41 -5.92 -7.46
CA ARG A 239 -11.41 -5.87 -6.00
C ARG A 239 -10.99 -4.50 -5.48
N ASN A 240 -9.95 -3.88 -6.03
CA ASN A 240 -9.50 -2.55 -5.60
C ASN A 240 -10.58 -1.47 -5.82
N TYR A 241 -11.27 -1.46 -6.97
CA TYR A 241 -12.40 -0.56 -7.18
C TYR A 241 -13.53 -0.82 -6.18
N LEU A 242 -13.88 -2.08 -5.92
CA LEU A 242 -14.89 -2.41 -4.91
C LEU A 242 -14.47 -1.97 -3.49
N ILE A 243 -13.19 -2.09 -3.12
CA ILE A 243 -12.65 -1.57 -1.86
C ILE A 243 -12.84 -0.05 -1.78
N GLY A 244 -12.38 0.68 -2.80
CA GLY A 244 -12.46 2.14 -2.84
C GLY A 244 -13.91 2.62 -2.82
N HIS A 245 -14.79 2.01 -3.61
CA HIS A 245 -16.21 2.33 -3.65
C HIS A 245 -16.89 2.04 -2.32
N ARG A 246 -16.60 0.91 -1.67
CA ARG A 246 -17.16 0.55 -0.35
C ARG A 246 -16.71 1.56 0.73
N GLU A 247 -15.44 1.92 0.77
CA GLU A 247 -14.92 2.92 1.71
C GLU A 247 -15.56 4.30 1.50
N LEU A 248 -15.80 4.67 0.25
CA LEU A 248 -16.43 5.93 -0.14
C LEU A 248 -17.96 5.87 -0.21
N GLY A 249 -18.60 4.72 0.05
CA GLY A 249 -20.05 4.58 -0.14
C GLY A 249 -20.55 4.93 -1.56
N LEU A 250 -19.74 4.66 -2.59
CA LEU A 250 -20.09 4.88 -4.00
C LEU A 250 -20.77 3.64 -4.59
N GLY A 251 -21.68 3.85 -5.54
CA GLY A 251 -22.30 2.77 -6.33
C GLY A 251 -21.31 2.09 -7.27
N THR A 252 -21.59 0.85 -7.69
CA THR A 252 -20.68 0.05 -8.54
C THR A 252 -21.17 -0.09 -9.98
N ASP A 253 -22.29 0.53 -10.35
CA ASP A 253 -22.98 0.28 -11.62
C ASP A 253 -22.08 0.56 -12.83
N GLY A 254 -21.40 1.71 -12.85
CA GLY A 254 -20.47 2.06 -13.94
C GLY A 254 -19.28 1.10 -14.08
N LEU A 255 -18.79 0.51 -12.98
CA LEU A 255 -17.76 -0.54 -13.04
C LEU A 255 -18.33 -1.81 -13.69
N THR A 256 -19.52 -2.23 -13.25
CA THR A 256 -20.15 -3.47 -13.75
C THR A 256 -20.52 -3.37 -15.22
N ASP A 257 -21.04 -2.22 -15.67
CA ASP A 257 -21.37 -1.97 -17.07
C ASP A 257 -20.11 -1.97 -17.95
N HIS A 258 -19.05 -1.27 -17.54
CA HIS A 258 -17.77 -1.28 -18.25
C HIS A 258 -17.15 -2.69 -18.33
N LEU A 259 -17.20 -3.46 -17.24
CA LEU A 259 -16.71 -4.85 -17.26
C LEU A 259 -17.50 -5.72 -18.23
N ARG A 260 -18.83 -5.57 -18.28
CA ARG A 260 -19.70 -6.30 -19.21
C ARG A 260 -19.31 -5.99 -20.66
N GLU A 261 -19.05 -4.73 -20.98
CA GLU A 261 -18.64 -4.31 -22.31
C GLU A 261 -17.25 -4.86 -22.69
N LEU A 262 -16.31 -4.86 -21.75
CA LEU A 262 -14.93 -5.24 -22.02
C LEU A 262 -14.71 -6.75 -22.11
N VAL A 263 -15.25 -7.53 -21.17
CA VAL A 263 -14.96 -8.96 -21.03
C VAL A 263 -16.19 -9.86 -21.23
N GLY A 264 -17.36 -9.26 -21.50
CA GLY A 264 -18.62 -9.98 -21.64
C GLY A 264 -19.32 -10.28 -20.32
N GLU A 265 -20.61 -10.59 -20.40
CA GLU A 265 -21.49 -10.78 -19.23
C GLU A 265 -20.96 -11.85 -18.26
N THR A 266 -20.69 -13.06 -18.77
CA THR A 266 -20.32 -14.21 -17.92
C THR A 266 -19.03 -13.95 -17.14
N GLN A 267 -17.99 -13.42 -17.81
CA GLN A 267 -16.71 -13.14 -17.15
C GLN A 267 -16.82 -11.96 -16.18
N SER A 268 -17.60 -10.93 -16.52
CA SER A 268 -17.91 -9.81 -15.63
C SER A 268 -18.59 -10.29 -14.33
N GLN A 269 -19.63 -11.13 -14.47
CA GLN A 269 -20.34 -11.70 -13.32
C GLN A 269 -19.41 -12.55 -12.44
N ASP A 270 -18.59 -13.44 -13.04
CA ASP A 270 -17.65 -14.27 -12.28
C ASP A 270 -16.64 -13.43 -11.50
N VAL A 271 -15.97 -12.48 -12.16
CA VAL A 271 -14.93 -11.69 -11.48
C VAL A 271 -15.50 -10.81 -10.37
N VAL A 272 -16.68 -10.20 -10.58
CA VAL A 272 -17.35 -9.39 -9.56
C VAL A 272 -17.79 -10.27 -8.39
N ALA A 273 -18.37 -11.44 -8.66
CA ALA A 273 -18.80 -12.38 -7.62
C ALA A 273 -17.61 -12.85 -6.77
N ARG A 274 -16.50 -13.23 -7.41
CA ARG A 274 -15.27 -13.62 -6.72
C ARG A 274 -14.69 -12.48 -5.89
N ALA A 275 -14.61 -11.28 -6.46
CA ALA A 275 -14.11 -10.11 -5.71
C ALA A 275 -14.99 -9.79 -4.49
N ARG A 276 -16.32 -9.87 -4.61
CA ARG A 276 -17.25 -9.70 -3.49
C ARG A 276 -17.07 -10.80 -2.44
N GLN A 277 -17.00 -12.06 -2.84
CA GLN A 277 -16.72 -13.18 -1.93
C GLN A 277 -15.44 -12.95 -1.12
N GLN A 278 -14.36 -12.48 -1.76
CA GLN A 278 -13.11 -12.15 -1.07
C GLN A 278 -13.28 -11.02 -0.04
N LEU A 279 -14.07 -9.99 -0.38
CA LEU A 279 -14.30 -8.81 0.46
C LEU A 279 -15.33 -9.04 1.56
N ASP A 280 -16.18 -10.06 1.43
CA ASP A 280 -17.21 -10.42 2.39
C ASP A 280 -16.72 -11.53 3.35
N SER A 281 -15.49 -12.02 3.14
CA SER A 281 -14.82 -12.89 4.09
C SER A 281 -14.77 -12.25 5.49
N PRO A 282 -15.07 -13.00 6.57
CA PRO A 282 -14.91 -12.52 7.94
C PRO A 282 -13.51 -12.00 8.23
N LEU A 283 -12.47 -12.56 7.58
CA LEU A 283 -11.09 -12.12 7.75
C LEU A 283 -10.76 -10.80 7.03
N ALA A 284 -11.55 -10.42 6.02
CA ALA A 284 -11.52 -9.07 5.45
C ALA A 284 -12.09 -8.01 6.41
N PHE A 285 -12.44 -8.38 7.65
CA PHE A 285 -12.57 -7.40 8.73
C PHE A 285 -11.25 -6.66 8.97
N PHE A 286 -10.12 -7.39 9.00
CA PHE A 286 -8.81 -6.84 9.32
C PHE A 286 -8.17 -6.12 8.13
N ASP A 287 -7.28 -5.18 8.42
CA ASP A 287 -6.50 -4.46 7.41
C ASP A 287 -5.34 -5.29 6.88
N ALA A 288 -4.84 -6.23 7.70
CA ALA A 288 -3.83 -7.21 7.33
C ALA A 288 -4.02 -8.50 8.14
N VAL A 289 -3.72 -9.64 7.50
CA VAL A 289 -3.61 -10.94 8.15
C VAL A 289 -2.15 -11.37 8.11
N VAL A 290 -1.43 -11.22 9.21
CA VAL A 290 0.00 -11.53 9.29
C VAL A 290 0.20 -12.98 9.69
N CYS A 291 0.77 -13.76 8.80
CA CYS A 291 1.08 -15.17 8.99
C CYS A 291 2.54 -15.33 9.43
N LEU A 292 2.73 -15.74 10.68
CA LEU A 292 4.03 -16.11 11.23
C LEU A 292 4.32 -17.58 10.91
N VAL A 293 5.43 -17.83 10.21
CA VAL A 293 5.95 -19.17 9.96
C VAL A 293 7.00 -19.49 11.01
N ASP A 294 6.53 -19.81 12.22
CA ASP A 294 7.33 -19.95 13.45
C ASP A 294 8.49 -20.96 13.33
N ASP A 295 8.25 -22.05 12.60
CA ASP A 295 9.20 -23.13 12.35
C ASP A 295 10.24 -22.81 11.25
N GLY A 296 10.05 -21.69 10.53
CA GLY A 296 10.85 -21.30 9.38
C GLY A 296 10.74 -22.28 8.19
N SER A 297 9.76 -23.18 8.18
CA SER A 297 9.63 -24.24 7.19
C SER A 297 9.00 -23.72 5.89
N PRO A 298 9.69 -23.81 4.73
CA PRO A 298 9.10 -23.45 3.44
C PRO A 298 7.86 -24.29 3.11
N ALA A 299 7.82 -25.56 3.52
CA ALA A 299 6.68 -26.45 3.31
C ALA A 299 5.45 -26.01 4.12
N THR A 300 5.67 -25.54 5.36
CA THR A 300 4.60 -24.98 6.20
C THR A 300 4.04 -23.71 5.58
N ALA A 301 4.92 -22.82 5.11
CA ALA A 301 4.51 -21.59 4.41
C ALA A 301 3.70 -21.90 3.13
N GLU A 302 4.16 -22.85 2.32
CA GLU A 302 3.48 -23.25 1.08
C GLU A 302 2.11 -23.87 1.35
N HIS A 303 2.01 -24.78 2.33
CA HIS A 303 0.72 -25.38 2.69
C HIS A 303 -0.26 -24.32 3.19
N ALA A 304 0.20 -23.40 4.06
CA ALA A 304 -0.61 -22.30 4.55
C ALA A 304 -1.08 -21.37 3.41
N ARG A 305 -0.21 -21.06 2.43
CA ARG A 305 -0.59 -20.27 1.25
C ARG A 305 -1.72 -20.93 0.46
N ARG A 306 -1.57 -22.21 0.12
CA ARG A 306 -2.62 -22.96 -0.61
C ARG A 306 -3.95 -22.94 0.14
N ALA A 307 -3.92 -23.19 1.45
CA ALA A 307 -5.12 -23.14 2.27
C ALA A 307 -5.79 -21.75 2.26
N LEU A 308 -5.01 -20.68 2.38
CA LEU A 308 -5.53 -19.30 2.33
C LEU A 308 -6.08 -18.93 0.94
N ASP A 309 -5.47 -19.44 -0.13
CA ASP A 309 -5.93 -19.25 -1.51
C ASP A 309 -7.25 -19.98 -1.77
N GLU A 310 -7.37 -21.24 -1.33
CA GLU A 310 -8.63 -22.02 -1.38
C GLU A 310 -9.78 -21.33 -0.65
N LEU A 311 -9.44 -20.56 0.40
CA LEU A 311 -10.40 -19.76 1.18
C LEU A 311 -10.65 -18.36 0.62
N GLY A 312 -10.00 -17.99 -0.48
CA GLY A 312 -10.17 -16.68 -1.11
C GLY A 312 -9.59 -15.50 -0.31
N ILE A 313 -8.68 -15.75 0.64
CA ILE A 313 -8.09 -14.70 1.50
C ILE A 313 -6.58 -14.59 1.39
N GLY A 314 -5.92 -15.43 0.58
CA GLY A 314 -4.47 -15.37 0.37
C GLY A 314 -3.95 -14.01 -0.04
N TRP A 315 -4.77 -13.21 -0.74
CA TRP A 315 -4.44 -11.83 -1.13
C TRP A 315 -4.28 -10.84 0.04
N LEU A 316 -4.91 -11.12 1.19
CA LEU A 316 -4.84 -10.31 2.40
C LEU A 316 -3.70 -10.77 3.32
N ALA A 317 -3.15 -11.97 3.07
CA ALA A 317 -2.12 -12.57 3.89
C ALA A 317 -0.76 -11.92 3.65
N GLU A 318 -0.08 -11.58 4.74
CA GLU A 318 1.28 -11.03 4.75
C GLU A 318 2.18 -12.01 5.51
N TRP A 319 3.36 -12.29 4.99
CA TRP A 319 4.20 -13.38 5.50
C TRP A 319 5.38 -12.83 6.29
N LEU A 320 5.50 -13.28 7.54
CA LEU A 320 6.68 -13.03 8.35
C LEU A 320 7.42 -14.35 8.57
N THR A 321 8.59 -14.44 7.95
CA THR A 321 9.52 -15.55 8.18
C THR A 321 10.60 -15.07 9.15
N PRO A 322 10.95 -15.87 10.18
CA PRO A 322 12.11 -15.59 11.02
C PRO A 322 13.39 -15.43 10.18
N PRO A 323 14.39 -14.64 10.64
CA PRO A 323 15.69 -14.54 9.97
C PRO A 323 16.31 -15.92 9.72
N GLU A 324 17.00 -16.08 8.58
CA GLU A 324 17.65 -17.34 8.22
C GLU A 324 18.47 -17.94 9.36
N GLY A 325 18.26 -19.23 9.65
CA GLY A 325 18.96 -19.94 10.72
C GLY A 325 18.41 -19.71 12.14
N ARG A 326 17.47 -18.78 12.36
CA ARG A 326 16.73 -18.66 13.62
C ARG A 326 15.30 -19.16 13.46
N ARG A 327 14.83 -19.96 14.41
CA ARG A 327 13.41 -20.30 14.55
C ARG A 327 12.82 -19.52 15.71
N ALA A 328 11.62 -18.99 15.58
CA ALA A 328 10.98 -18.17 16.60
C ALA A 328 10.34 -19.01 17.72
N HIS A 329 11.06 -19.98 18.27
CA HIS A 329 10.44 -20.99 19.14
C HIS A 329 10.18 -20.53 20.57
N THR A 330 10.84 -19.48 21.04
CA THR A 330 10.67 -19.03 22.43
C THR A 330 9.56 -18.00 22.56
N GLU A 331 8.95 -17.91 23.74
CA GLU A 331 8.00 -16.85 24.09
C GLU A 331 8.59 -15.45 23.82
N ARG A 332 9.90 -15.30 24.06
CA ARG A 332 10.67 -14.07 23.82
C ARG A 332 10.78 -13.75 22.33
N ASP A 333 11.06 -14.73 21.47
CA ASP A 333 11.16 -14.52 20.02
C ASP A 333 9.80 -14.15 19.42
N ARG A 334 8.72 -14.81 19.85
CA ARG A 334 7.35 -14.47 19.44
C ARG A 334 6.93 -13.09 19.92
N ALA A 335 7.33 -12.69 21.14
CA ALA A 335 7.09 -11.33 21.64
C ALA A 335 7.83 -10.28 20.80
N ALA A 336 9.08 -10.56 20.39
CA ALA A 336 9.84 -9.70 19.51
C ALA A 336 9.20 -9.59 18.10
N ALA A 337 8.75 -10.72 17.53
CA ALA A 337 8.02 -10.73 16.26
C ALA A 337 6.72 -9.94 16.36
N LEU A 338 5.95 -10.11 17.44
CA LEU A 338 4.71 -9.35 17.67
C LEU A 338 4.98 -7.85 17.83
N ALA A 339 6.06 -7.46 18.50
CA ALA A 339 6.49 -6.06 18.59
C ALA A 339 6.85 -5.48 17.22
N GLN A 340 7.58 -6.23 16.38
CA GLN A 340 7.89 -5.82 15.01
C GLN A 340 6.61 -5.64 14.18
N ILE A 341 5.71 -6.62 14.23
CA ILE A 341 4.42 -6.56 13.52
C ILE A 341 3.61 -5.33 13.95
N ALA A 342 3.53 -5.06 15.26
CA ALA A 342 2.82 -3.91 15.79
C ALA A 342 3.46 -2.57 15.39
N ALA A 343 4.80 -2.50 15.35
CA ALA A 343 5.52 -1.32 14.89
C ALA A 343 5.27 -1.06 13.40
N ASP A 344 5.36 -2.08 12.56
CA ASP A 344 5.09 -1.97 11.12
C ASP A 344 3.63 -1.57 10.85
N ALA A 345 2.69 -2.16 11.59
CA ALA A 345 1.28 -1.81 11.51
C ALA A 345 1.01 -0.35 11.91
N ALA A 346 1.69 0.14 12.95
CA ALA A 346 1.59 1.54 13.40
C ALA A 346 2.13 2.51 12.34
N VAL A 347 3.30 2.23 11.75
CA VAL A 347 3.88 3.04 10.67
C VAL A 347 2.94 3.09 9.47
N ARG A 348 2.34 1.96 9.10
CA ARG A 348 1.38 1.86 7.99
C ARG A 348 0.02 2.48 8.28
N GLY A 349 -0.24 2.89 9.52
CA GLY A 349 -1.54 3.42 9.95
C GLY A 349 -2.68 2.41 9.87
N LEU A 350 -2.40 1.12 10.09
CA LEU A 350 -3.44 0.08 10.15
C LEU A 350 -4.29 0.28 11.42
N ASP A 351 -5.58 -0.02 11.35
CA ASP A 351 -6.47 0.06 12.51
C ASP A 351 -6.54 -1.28 13.25
N GLN A 352 -6.58 -2.38 12.50
CA GLN A 352 -6.68 -3.72 13.08
C GLN A 352 -6.00 -4.79 12.24
N ILE A 353 -5.27 -5.67 12.91
CA ILE A 353 -4.54 -6.79 12.30
C ILE A 353 -4.90 -8.10 12.98
N LEU A 354 -4.79 -9.18 12.23
CA LEU A 354 -4.85 -10.54 12.75
C LEU A 354 -3.49 -11.20 12.59
N VAL A 355 -2.90 -11.67 13.69
CA VAL A 355 -1.64 -12.43 13.66
C VAL A 355 -1.97 -13.91 13.81
N ILE A 356 -1.48 -14.73 12.89
CA ILE A 356 -1.75 -16.17 12.84
C ILE A 356 -0.43 -16.95 12.90
N ASP A 357 -0.39 -18.01 13.71
CA ASP A 357 0.65 -19.03 13.60
C ASP A 357 0.30 -20.00 12.46
N ALA A 358 1.00 -19.86 11.33
CA ALA A 358 0.66 -20.58 10.11
C ALA A 358 0.78 -22.11 10.27
N GLY A 359 1.80 -22.59 10.98
CA GLY A 359 1.99 -24.02 11.22
C GLY A 359 0.94 -24.62 12.14
N THR A 360 0.43 -23.83 13.10
CA THR A 360 -0.62 -24.30 14.02
C THR A 360 -1.99 -24.30 13.36
N VAL A 361 -2.31 -23.29 12.55
CA VAL A 361 -3.62 -23.20 11.87
C VAL A 361 -3.70 -24.10 10.65
N PHE A 362 -2.63 -24.15 9.85
CA PHE A 362 -2.60 -24.84 8.55
C PHE A 362 -1.64 -26.04 8.53
N GLY A 363 -1.15 -26.54 9.66
CA GLY A 363 -0.23 -27.68 9.66
C GLY A 363 -0.84 -29.01 9.16
N PRO A 364 -0.04 -29.91 8.56
CA PRO A 364 -0.51 -31.16 7.95
C PRO A 364 -1.03 -32.24 8.93
N GLY A 365 -1.00 -32.00 10.25
CA GLY A 365 -1.35 -32.98 11.29
C GLY A 365 -2.63 -32.73 12.09
N GLY A 366 -3.44 -31.70 11.75
CA GLY A 366 -4.64 -31.36 12.53
C GLY A 366 -5.95 -31.72 11.83
N PRO A 367 -7.04 -32.03 12.56
CA PRO A 367 -8.36 -32.29 11.95
C PRO A 367 -8.92 -31.01 11.29
N GLY A 368 -9.16 -31.05 9.97
CA GLY A 368 -9.99 -30.10 9.22
C GLY A 368 -9.45 -28.67 9.03
N GLY A 369 -8.81 -28.41 7.88
CA GLY A 369 -8.56 -27.04 7.39
C GLY A 369 -9.83 -26.18 7.30
N PRO A 370 -10.92 -26.66 6.64
CA PRO A 370 -12.17 -25.90 6.53
C PRO A 370 -12.84 -25.62 7.88
N GLU A 371 -12.93 -26.63 8.76
CA GLU A 371 -13.56 -26.45 10.08
C GLU A 371 -12.80 -25.48 10.99
N ARG A 372 -11.46 -25.49 10.96
CA ARG A 372 -10.65 -24.51 11.72
C ARG A 372 -10.90 -23.09 11.20
N MET A 373 -11.02 -22.93 9.90
CA MET A 373 -11.31 -21.62 9.32
C MET A 373 -12.70 -21.13 9.67
N GLU A 374 -13.72 -21.99 9.61
CA GLU A 374 -15.07 -21.62 10.07
C GLU A 374 -15.08 -21.22 11.56
N ARG A 375 -14.31 -21.91 12.40
CA ARG A 375 -14.16 -21.55 13.82
C ARG A 375 -13.48 -20.19 13.98
N LEU A 376 -12.41 -19.93 13.22
CA LEU A 376 -11.73 -18.64 13.23
C LEU A 376 -12.66 -17.52 12.71
N ALA A 377 -13.40 -17.77 11.64
CA ALA A 377 -14.42 -16.86 11.11
C ALA A 377 -15.47 -16.51 12.17
N ARG A 378 -16.06 -17.51 12.85
CA ARG A 378 -17.00 -17.29 13.96
C ARG A 378 -16.38 -16.50 15.11
N ALA A 379 -15.12 -16.78 15.46
CA ALA A 379 -14.41 -16.03 16.49
C ALA A 379 -14.21 -14.56 16.08
N VAL A 380 -13.89 -14.30 14.82
CA VAL A 380 -13.74 -12.94 14.28
C VAL A 380 -15.08 -12.21 14.22
N ASP A 381 -16.17 -12.88 13.87
CA ASP A 381 -17.50 -12.25 13.90
C ASP A 381 -17.90 -11.80 15.31
N SER A 382 -17.51 -12.57 16.33
CA SER A 382 -17.72 -12.16 17.73
C SER A 382 -16.97 -10.87 18.12
N LEU A 383 -15.89 -10.53 17.42
CA LEU A 383 -15.14 -9.29 17.66
C LEU A 383 -15.90 -8.04 17.20
N ARG A 384 -16.83 -8.18 16.26
CA ARG A 384 -17.57 -7.06 15.67
C ARG A 384 -18.56 -6.43 16.65
N THR A 385 -18.98 -7.18 17.66
CA THR A 385 -20.01 -6.76 18.63
C THR A 385 -19.47 -6.43 20.01
N VAL A 386 -18.15 -6.53 20.21
CA VAL A 386 -17.50 -6.29 21.51
C VAL A 386 -16.37 -5.28 21.39
N HIS A 387 -16.08 -4.57 22.47
CA HIS A 387 -14.88 -3.73 22.54
C HIS A 387 -13.66 -4.58 22.92
N TRP A 388 -12.59 -4.43 22.14
CA TRP A 388 -11.32 -5.11 22.39
C TRP A 388 -10.16 -4.22 21.91
N SER A 389 -8.98 -4.44 22.49
CA SER A 389 -7.72 -3.88 21.96
C SER A 389 -6.73 -4.96 21.59
N LEU A 390 -6.78 -6.09 22.30
CA LEU A 390 -5.92 -7.25 22.12
C LEU A 390 -6.71 -8.48 22.54
N ARG A 391 -6.87 -9.47 21.65
CA ARG A 391 -7.70 -10.64 21.92
C ARG A 391 -7.10 -11.90 21.31
N PRO A 392 -6.63 -12.86 22.13
CA PRO A 392 -6.33 -14.19 21.64
C PRO A 392 -7.61 -14.85 21.12
N LEU A 393 -7.53 -15.45 19.95
CA LEU A 393 -8.60 -16.22 19.35
C LEU A 393 -8.20 -17.69 19.45
N ALA A 394 -8.93 -18.43 20.28
CA ALA A 394 -8.74 -19.86 20.44
C ALA A 394 -9.60 -20.61 19.42
N VAL A 395 -9.02 -21.62 18.78
CA VAL A 395 -9.78 -22.68 18.13
C VAL A 395 -9.83 -23.85 19.12
N PRO A 396 -11.03 -24.34 19.54
CA PRO A 396 -11.17 -25.46 20.47
C PRO A 396 -10.23 -26.63 20.13
N GLY A 397 -9.48 -27.12 21.12
CA GLY A 397 -8.47 -28.18 20.96
C GLY A 397 -7.03 -27.68 20.74
N SER A 398 -6.81 -26.37 20.75
CA SER A 398 -5.49 -25.73 20.67
C SER A 398 -5.48 -24.42 21.48
N ASP A 399 -4.48 -24.22 22.33
CA ASP A 399 -4.30 -22.92 22.99
C ASP A 399 -3.80 -21.88 21.96
N GLY A 400 -4.56 -20.78 21.80
CA GLY A 400 -4.15 -19.50 21.19
C GLY A 400 -3.51 -19.55 19.79
N THR A 401 -4.25 -19.89 18.74
CA THR A 401 -3.70 -20.03 17.38
C THR A 401 -3.63 -18.71 16.59
N ALA A 402 -4.40 -17.71 17.00
CA ALA A 402 -4.39 -16.39 16.39
C ALA A 402 -4.58 -15.28 17.44
N LEU A 403 -4.19 -14.06 17.09
CA LEU A 403 -4.23 -12.89 17.95
C LEU A 403 -4.77 -11.70 17.16
N ALA A 404 -5.95 -11.20 17.54
CA ALA A 404 -6.48 -9.96 17.02
C ALA A 404 -5.85 -8.78 17.78
N VAL A 405 -5.30 -7.81 17.05
CA VAL A 405 -4.66 -6.62 17.61
C VAL A 405 -5.26 -5.37 16.96
N HIS A 406 -5.78 -4.47 17.80
CA HIS A 406 -6.31 -3.18 17.38
C HIS A 406 -5.26 -2.08 17.66
N ARG A 407 -5.27 -0.98 16.91
CA ARG A 407 -4.25 0.09 16.98
C ARG A 407 -3.97 0.63 18.38
N ARG A 408 -5.00 0.62 19.24
CA ARG A 408 -4.90 1.02 20.67
C ARG A 408 -3.92 0.15 21.47
N ALA A 409 -3.55 -1.04 20.98
CA ALA A 409 -2.60 -1.93 21.63
C ALA A 409 -1.20 -1.88 21.01
N PHE A 410 -0.99 -1.31 19.81
CA PHE A 410 0.30 -1.35 19.11
C PHE A 410 1.43 -0.79 19.97
N ASP A 411 1.26 0.43 20.44
CA ASP A 411 2.19 1.14 21.31
C ASP A 411 2.55 0.37 22.59
N ARG A 412 1.56 -0.30 23.20
CA ARG A 412 1.76 -1.11 24.40
C ARG A 412 2.58 -2.35 24.10
N ILE A 413 2.28 -3.02 22.99
CA ILE A 413 3.02 -4.18 22.52
C ILE A 413 4.47 -3.80 22.19
N VAL A 414 4.69 -2.72 21.44
CA VAL A 414 6.03 -2.22 21.06
C VAL A 414 6.86 -1.89 22.30
N ARG A 415 6.26 -1.31 23.35
CA ARG A 415 6.93 -1.01 24.62
C ARG A 415 7.10 -2.21 25.55
N GLY A 416 6.57 -3.39 25.19
CA GLY A 416 6.62 -4.57 26.05
C GLY A 416 5.80 -4.42 27.34
N ASP A 417 4.67 -3.69 27.30
CA ASP A 417 3.79 -3.49 28.44
C ASP A 417 3.37 -4.84 29.08
N PRO A 418 3.63 -5.08 30.38
CA PRO A 418 3.37 -6.37 31.01
C PRO A 418 1.92 -6.85 30.87
N GLY A 419 0.95 -5.92 30.91
CA GLY A 419 -0.47 -6.24 30.72
C GLY A 419 -0.81 -6.70 29.30
N ALA A 420 -0.20 -6.07 28.29
CA ALA A 420 -0.35 -6.49 26.90
C ALA A 420 0.30 -7.85 26.65
N ILE A 421 1.53 -8.08 27.15
CA ILE A 421 2.22 -9.37 27.03
C ILE A 421 1.46 -10.49 27.74
N SER A 422 0.95 -10.23 28.95
CA SER A 422 0.11 -11.19 29.67
C SER A 422 -1.16 -11.57 28.89
N THR A 423 -1.83 -10.57 28.29
CA THR A 423 -3.03 -10.78 27.47
C THR A 423 -2.72 -11.57 26.19
N ALA A 424 -1.57 -11.31 25.55
CA ALA A 424 -1.09 -12.07 24.39
C ALA A 424 -0.54 -13.47 24.76
N GLY A 425 -0.37 -13.74 26.06
CA GLY A 425 0.25 -14.95 26.60
C GLY A 425 -0.22 -16.27 25.97
N PRO A 426 -1.53 -16.50 25.76
CA PRO A 426 -2.00 -17.72 25.09
C PRO A 426 -1.47 -17.91 23.65
N TRP A 427 -1.22 -16.83 22.92
CA TRP A 427 -0.60 -16.89 21.58
C TRP A 427 0.92 -16.97 21.64
N LEU A 428 1.55 -16.37 22.67
CA LEU A 428 3.00 -16.41 22.86
C LEU A 428 3.47 -17.79 23.34
N ARG A 429 2.70 -18.46 24.19
CA ARG A 429 2.98 -19.81 24.69
C ARG A 429 2.39 -20.82 23.72
N ARG A 430 3.18 -21.24 22.73
CA ARG A 430 2.80 -22.29 21.77
C ARG A 430 2.23 -23.50 22.53
N SER A 431 1.03 -23.97 22.17
CA SER A 431 0.53 -25.26 22.67
C SER A 431 1.53 -26.34 22.25
N ALA A 432 2.22 -26.94 23.22
CA ALA A 432 3.09 -28.08 23.00
C ALA A 432 2.23 -29.33 22.74
N SER A 433 1.58 -29.40 21.58
CA SER A 433 0.72 -30.53 21.21
C SER A 433 0.99 -31.00 19.79
N SER A 434 2.17 -31.60 19.60
CA SER A 434 2.33 -32.83 18.82
C SER A 434 3.74 -33.35 19.07
N GLY A 435 3.87 -34.28 20.01
CA GLY A 435 5.12 -35.00 20.23
C GLY A 435 5.55 -35.69 18.94
N TRP A 436 6.73 -35.34 18.43
CA TRP A 436 7.48 -36.29 17.61
C TRP A 436 7.87 -37.45 18.53
N PRO A 437 7.62 -38.72 18.15
CA PRO A 437 8.15 -39.84 18.90
C PRO A 437 9.67 -39.76 18.78
N ARG A 438 10.34 -39.55 19.92
CA ARG A 438 11.78 -39.76 20.02
C ARG A 438 12.04 -41.20 19.56
N ARG A 439 12.81 -41.36 18.49
CA ARG A 439 13.51 -42.60 18.19
C ARG A 439 14.99 -42.37 18.45
#